data_AF-A0A3D1SGS0-F1
#
_entry.id   AF-A0A3D1SGS0-F1
#
_cell.length_a   1.000
_cell.length_b   1.000
_cell.length_c   1.000
_cell.angle_alpha   90.00
_cell.angle_beta   90.00
_cell.angle_gamma   90.00
#
_symmetry.space_group_name_H-M   'P 1'
#
loop_
_entity.id
_entity.type
_entity.pdbx_description
1 polymer ?
#
loop_
_entity_poly.entity_id
_entity_poly.type
_entity_poly.pdbx_seq_one_letter_code
_entity_poly.pdbx_strand_id
1 'polypeptide(L)'
;MMTEKKNGGEMMAYANTFKRREMKFLLNEEQFRVVSEGIKPFMTADDYGESTVLNIYLDNENSDVIRTSLGKPSYKEKLRLRCYGEVSDGSAAFLEIKKKFKGVVYKRRLELPYKELFDYINGKTLEIPDEKRQVFEETDYFIKRLELKPAIVICYDRQAFYGNDDKEFRLTFDGN
;
A
#
# COMPACT_ATOMS: atom_id res chain seq x y z
N MET A 1 -14.17 -54.25 24.52
CA MET A 1 -13.48 -54.02 23.23
C MET A 1 -13.64 -52.56 22.88
N MET A 2 -12.52 -51.84 22.79
CA MET A 2 -12.40 -50.46 22.34
C MET A 2 -12.98 -50.28 20.93
N THR A 3 -13.58 -49.12 20.65
CA THR A 3 -12.97 -48.12 19.75
C THR A 3 -13.76 -46.82 19.79
N GLU A 4 -13.05 -45.75 20.12
CA GLU A 4 -13.39 -44.35 19.86
C GLU A 4 -13.63 -44.11 18.36
N LYS A 5 -14.48 -43.14 18.01
CA LYS A 5 -14.29 -42.33 16.79
C LYS A 5 -14.94 -40.95 16.90
N LYS A 6 -14.10 -40.03 17.37
CA LYS A 6 -13.84 -38.65 16.90
C LYS A 6 -15.02 -37.74 16.55
N ASN A 7 -15.12 -36.69 17.39
CA ASN A 7 -15.48 -35.32 17.02
C ASN A 7 -15.06 -34.95 15.59
N GLY A 8 -16.04 -34.55 14.79
CA GLY A 8 -15.86 -33.88 13.51
C GLY A 8 -16.58 -32.54 13.54
N GLY A 9 -16.19 -31.65 14.47
CA GLY A 9 -16.43 -30.23 14.26
C GLY A 9 -15.60 -29.83 13.05
N GLU A 10 -16.24 -29.72 11.89
CA GLU A 10 -15.58 -29.20 10.70
C GLU A 10 -15.20 -27.74 10.96
N MET A 11 -13.90 -27.60 11.16
CA MET A 11 -13.13 -26.38 11.27
C MET A 11 -13.34 -25.53 10.01
N MET A 12 -14.34 -24.64 10.03
CA MET A 12 -14.37 -23.48 9.14
C MET A 12 -13.30 -22.48 9.58
N ALA A 13 -12.06 -22.72 9.17
CA ALA A 13 -11.00 -21.73 9.14
C ALA A 13 -10.00 -22.16 8.07
N TYR A 14 -9.30 -21.19 7.48
CA TYR A 14 -8.26 -21.34 6.43
C TYR A 14 -8.71 -21.13 4.98
N ALA A 15 -9.49 -20.09 4.72
CA ALA A 15 -9.50 -19.42 3.42
C ALA A 15 -9.17 -17.92 3.60
N ASN A 16 -7.95 -17.58 4.04
CA ASN A 16 -7.51 -16.18 4.08
C ASN A 16 -5.98 -15.96 3.97
N THR A 17 -5.21 -17.00 3.63
CA THR A 17 -3.76 -16.89 3.46
C THR A 17 -3.39 -17.12 2.00
N PHE A 18 -3.32 -16.06 1.21
CA PHE A 18 -2.73 -16.10 -0.13
C PHE A 18 -1.32 -15.49 -0.11
N LYS A 19 -0.41 -16.07 -0.90
CA LYS A 19 0.97 -15.59 -1.03
C LYS A 19 1.10 -14.82 -2.34
N ARG A 20 1.28 -13.50 -2.27
CA ARG A 20 1.60 -12.68 -3.45
C ARG A 20 3.09 -12.73 -3.75
N ARG A 21 3.44 -12.89 -5.04
CA ARG A 21 4.80 -12.67 -5.56
C ARG A 21 4.74 -11.46 -6.49
N GLU A 22 5.64 -10.50 -6.28
CA GLU A 22 5.72 -9.27 -7.07
C GLU A 22 7.09 -9.21 -7.76
N MET A 23 7.10 -8.87 -9.05
CA MET A 23 8.30 -8.66 -9.86
C MET A 23 8.25 -7.25 -10.44
N LYS A 24 9.41 -6.59 -10.56
CA LYS A 24 9.54 -5.23 -11.08
C LYS A 24 10.58 -5.19 -12.18
N PHE A 25 10.25 -4.50 -13.26
CA PHE A 25 11.10 -4.34 -14.44
C PHE A 25 11.16 -2.85 -14.77
N LEU A 26 12.32 -2.39 -15.21
CA LEU A 26 12.45 -1.08 -15.85
C LEU A 26 12.29 -1.31 -17.35
N LEU A 27 11.37 -0.58 -17.97
CA LEU A 27 11.12 -0.64 -19.40
C LEU A 27 11.50 0.69 -20.04
N ASN A 28 12.12 0.64 -21.21
CA ASN A 28 12.17 1.80 -22.09
C ASN A 28 10.85 1.91 -22.89
N GLU A 29 10.70 3.00 -23.65
CA GLU A 29 9.46 3.28 -24.38
C GLU A 29 9.12 2.21 -25.43
N GLU A 30 10.13 1.68 -26.14
CA GLU A 30 9.94 0.63 -27.13
C GLU A 30 9.44 -0.67 -26.47
N GLN A 31 10.07 -1.09 -25.37
CA GLN A 31 9.66 -2.25 -24.60
C GLN A 31 8.25 -2.09 -24.03
N PHE A 32 7.92 -0.90 -23.53
CA PHE A 32 6.57 -0.61 -23.04
C PHE A 32 5.53 -0.79 -24.15
N ARG A 33 5.76 -0.24 -25.35
CA ARG A 33 4.84 -0.40 -26.49
C ARG A 33 4.63 -1.87 -26.84
N VAL A 34 5.72 -2.64 -26.95
CA VAL A 34 5.66 -4.08 -27.28
C VAL A 34 4.87 -4.86 -26.22
N VAL A 35 5.16 -4.63 -24.93
CA VAL A 35 4.46 -5.35 -23.85
C VAL A 35 3.00 -4.91 -23.75
N SER A 36 2.71 -3.62 -23.87
CA SER A 36 1.36 -3.07 -23.79
C SER A 36 0.45 -3.65 -24.88
N GLU A 37 0.92 -3.74 -26.13
CA GLU A 37 0.18 -4.42 -27.20
C GLU A 37 0.04 -5.93 -26.94
N GLY A 38 1.10 -6.58 -26.46
CA GLY A 38 1.11 -8.02 -26.20
C GLY A 38 0.14 -8.49 -25.13
N ILE A 39 -0.21 -7.64 -24.14
CA ILE A 39 -1.12 -8.02 -23.05
C ILE A 39 -2.60 -7.83 -23.38
N LYS A 40 -2.95 -7.00 -24.38
CA LYS A 40 -4.36 -6.66 -24.71
C LYS A 40 -5.29 -7.88 -24.86
N PRO A 41 -4.89 -9.00 -25.48
CA PRO A 41 -5.78 -10.16 -25.61
C PRO A 41 -6.03 -10.90 -24.29
N PHE A 42 -5.14 -10.74 -23.31
CA PHE A 42 -5.08 -11.58 -22.10
C PHE A 42 -5.49 -10.85 -20.82
N MET A 43 -5.54 -9.52 -20.85
CA MET A 43 -5.75 -8.70 -19.67
C MET A 43 -6.75 -7.57 -19.93
N THR A 44 -7.56 -7.27 -18.92
CA THR A 44 -8.54 -6.18 -18.92
C THR A 44 -8.05 -5.06 -18.01
N ALA A 45 -8.22 -3.81 -18.43
CA ALA A 45 -7.94 -2.64 -17.59
C ALA A 45 -8.85 -2.66 -16.36
N ASP A 46 -8.30 -2.28 -15.21
CA ASP A 46 -9.11 -2.07 -14.00
C ASP A 46 -10.08 -0.90 -14.19
N ASP A 47 -11.23 -0.92 -13.53
CA ASP A 47 -12.21 0.18 -13.56
C ASP A 47 -11.61 1.50 -13.05
N TYR A 48 -10.60 1.42 -12.17
CA TYR A 48 -9.75 2.53 -11.73
C TYR A 48 -8.33 2.43 -12.32
N GLY A 49 -8.24 1.85 -13.51
CA GLY A 49 -7.00 1.39 -14.14
C GLY A 49 -6.04 2.51 -14.45
N GLU A 50 -6.54 3.66 -14.89
CA GLU A 50 -5.74 4.85 -15.12
C GLU A 50 -5.89 5.84 -13.97
N SER A 51 -4.80 6.10 -13.25
CA SER A 51 -4.80 7.04 -12.13
C SER A 51 -3.46 7.71 -11.94
N THR A 52 -3.48 9.01 -11.68
CA THR A 52 -2.34 9.72 -11.12
C THR A 52 -2.19 9.37 -9.66
N VAL A 53 -1.05 8.80 -9.27
CA VAL A 53 -0.79 8.40 -7.89
C VAL A 53 0.17 9.39 -7.25
N LEU A 54 -0.32 10.12 -6.25
CA LEU A 54 0.51 11.03 -5.45
C LEU A 54 0.85 10.39 -4.11
N ASN A 55 2.13 10.37 -3.75
CA ASN A 55 2.60 9.87 -2.46
C ASN A 55 3.49 10.92 -1.81
N ILE A 56 3.16 11.33 -0.58
CA ILE A 56 4.05 12.07 0.32
C ILE A 56 4.62 11.06 1.30
N TYR A 57 5.90 10.73 1.17
CA TYR A 57 6.58 9.88 2.14
C TYR A 57 7.03 10.71 3.33
N LEU A 58 6.86 10.12 4.51
CA LEU A 58 7.30 10.71 5.76
C LEU A 58 8.65 10.09 6.15
N ASP A 59 9.57 10.94 6.59
CA ASP A 59 10.85 10.57 7.16
C ASP A 59 11.23 11.60 8.24
N ASN A 60 12.32 11.36 8.96
CA ASN A 60 12.84 12.34 9.91
C ASN A 60 13.97 13.17 9.29
N GLU A 61 14.44 14.19 10.01
CA GLU A 61 15.50 15.09 9.55
C GLU A 61 16.79 14.33 9.21
N ASN A 62 17.00 13.22 9.91
CA ASN A 62 18.12 12.34 9.65
C ASN A 62 17.88 11.41 8.46
N SER A 63 16.70 11.25 7.87
CA SER A 63 16.41 10.24 6.83
C SER A 63 16.56 8.78 7.30
N ASP A 64 16.24 8.51 8.57
CA ASP A 64 16.41 7.18 9.18
C ASP A 64 15.50 6.12 8.55
N VAL A 65 14.28 6.47 8.14
CA VAL A 65 13.32 5.49 7.58
C VAL A 65 13.84 4.96 6.26
N ILE A 66 14.28 5.83 5.34
CA ILE A 66 14.82 5.40 4.05
C ILE A 66 16.15 4.66 4.21
N ARG A 67 17.09 5.16 5.03
CA ARG A 67 18.38 4.48 5.26
C ARG A 67 18.18 3.09 5.83
N THR A 68 17.32 2.95 6.83
CA THR A 68 16.95 1.65 7.40
C THR A 68 16.36 0.75 6.31
N SER A 69 15.47 1.27 5.47
CA SER A 69 14.90 0.46 4.39
C SER A 69 15.94 -0.03 3.37
N LEU A 70 16.94 0.80 3.04
CA LEU A 70 18.03 0.48 2.12
C LEU A 70 19.00 -0.55 2.69
N GLY A 71 19.21 -0.56 4.01
CA GLY A 71 19.98 -1.60 4.72
C GLY A 71 19.33 -2.99 4.70
N LYS A 72 18.10 -3.12 4.19
CA LYS A 72 17.33 -4.38 4.07
C LYS A 72 17.29 -5.23 5.37
N PRO A 73 17.02 -4.64 6.53
CA PRO A 73 16.89 -5.39 7.78
C PRO A 73 15.72 -6.37 7.72
N SER A 74 15.71 -7.32 8.67
CA SER A 74 14.60 -8.26 8.84
C SER A 74 13.29 -7.54 9.18
N TYR A 75 13.35 -6.38 9.82
CA TYR A 75 12.20 -5.54 10.15
C TYR A 75 12.37 -4.13 9.61
N LYS A 76 11.35 -3.60 8.92
CA LYS A 76 11.29 -2.20 8.52
C LYS A 76 9.87 -1.68 8.38
N GLU A 77 9.72 -0.38 8.54
CA GLU A 77 8.45 0.34 8.43
C GLU A 77 8.59 1.45 7.38
N LYS A 78 7.48 1.83 6.77
CA LYS A 78 7.36 2.98 5.88
C LYS A 78 6.00 3.62 6.11
N LEU A 79 5.96 4.95 6.08
CA LEU A 79 4.74 5.74 6.21
C LEU A 79 4.61 6.69 5.03
N ARG A 80 3.40 6.84 4.51
CA ARG A 80 3.10 7.79 3.44
C ARG A 80 1.66 8.27 3.50
N LEU A 81 1.43 9.51 3.11
CA LEU A 81 0.12 9.99 2.71
C LEU A 81 -0.03 9.76 1.20
N ARG A 82 -1.11 9.10 0.77
CA ARG A 82 -1.37 8.78 -0.63
C ARG A 82 -2.70 9.35 -1.08
N CYS A 83 -2.73 9.90 -2.29
CA CYS A 83 -3.93 10.37 -2.97
C CYS A 83 -3.98 9.82 -4.41
N TYR A 84 -5.15 9.88 -5.04
CA TYR A 84 -5.36 9.49 -6.43
C TYR A 84 -6.03 10.63 -7.21
N GLY A 85 -5.63 10.82 -8.46
CA GLY A 85 -6.21 11.82 -9.37
C GLY A 85 -5.95 13.26 -8.92
N GLU A 86 -6.83 14.17 -9.33
CA GLU A 86 -6.81 15.56 -8.89
C GLU A 86 -7.18 15.69 -7.40
N VAL A 87 -6.29 16.31 -6.63
CA VAL A 87 -6.42 16.43 -5.17
C VAL A 87 -6.98 17.80 -4.80
N SER A 88 -8.10 17.79 -4.10
CA SER A 88 -8.68 18.94 -3.41
C SER A 88 -8.70 18.68 -1.90
N ASP A 89 -8.99 19.70 -1.09
CA ASP A 89 -9.04 19.58 0.37
C ASP A 89 -9.99 18.46 0.85
N GLY A 90 -11.09 18.22 0.14
CA GLY A 90 -12.08 17.19 0.46
C GLY A 90 -11.82 15.82 -0.20
N SER A 91 -10.79 15.69 -1.05
CA SER A 91 -10.48 14.44 -1.74
C SER A 91 -10.08 13.35 -0.73
N ALA A 92 -10.48 12.10 -0.99
CA ALA A 92 -10.07 10.98 -0.14
C ALA A 92 -8.55 10.79 -0.20
N ALA A 93 -7.93 10.72 0.98
CA ALA A 93 -6.52 10.45 1.13
C ALA A 93 -6.28 9.30 2.12
N PHE A 94 -5.14 8.64 1.97
CA PHE A 94 -4.79 7.44 2.71
C PHE A 94 -3.46 7.63 3.43
N LEU A 95 -3.48 7.71 4.76
CA LEU A 95 -2.27 7.59 5.56
C LEU A 95 -1.95 6.10 5.72
N GLU A 96 -0.96 5.62 4.97
CA GLU A 96 -0.64 4.20 4.83
C GLU A 96 0.64 3.84 5.57
N ILE A 97 0.56 2.90 6.51
CA ILE A 97 1.71 2.27 7.13
C ILE A 97 1.98 0.90 6.50
N LYS A 98 3.24 0.65 6.13
CA LYS A 98 3.71 -0.63 5.59
C LYS A 98 4.84 -1.16 6.46
N LYS A 99 4.63 -2.32 7.07
CA LYS A 99 5.63 -3.04 7.86
C LYS A 99 6.09 -4.27 7.10
N LYS A 100 7.39 -4.57 7.13
CA LYS A 100 7.94 -5.81 6.57
C LYS A 100 8.75 -6.51 7.65
N PHE A 101 8.34 -7.73 8.00
CA PHE A 101 9.03 -8.58 8.98
C PHE A 101 9.38 -9.94 8.38
N LYS A 102 10.65 -10.31 8.36
CA LYS A 102 11.18 -11.58 7.82
C LYS A 102 10.57 -11.94 6.45
N GLY A 103 10.42 -10.94 5.58
CA GLY A 103 9.86 -11.12 4.24
C GLY A 103 8.34 -10.92 4.14
N VAL A 104 7.60 -11.04 5.24
CA VAL A 104 6.14 -10.87 5.30
C VAL A 104 5.80 -9.38 5.37
N VAL A 105 4.81 -8.94 4.60
CA VAL A 105 4.37 -7.55 4.52
C VAL A 105 3.01 -7.40 5.18
N TYR A 106 2.89 -6.39 6.05
CA TYR A 106 1.65 -5.95 6.68
C TYR A 106 1.38 -4.52 6.22
N LYS A 107 0.16 -4.25 5.76
CA LYS A 107 -0.26 -2.92 5.31
C LYS A 107 -1.57 -2.57 6.00
N ARG A 108 -1.63 -1.36 6.55
CA ARG A 108 -2.83 -0.76 7.14
C ARG A 108 -2.93 0.69 6.65
N ARG A 109 -4.14 1.22 6.58
CA ARG A 109 -4.36 2.59 6.10
C ARG A 109 -5.51 3.24 6.84
N LEU A 110 -5.35 4.53 7.11
CA LEU A 110 -6.40 5.42 7.58
C LEU A 110 -6.89 6.24 6.39
N GLU A 111 -8.20 6.23 6.15
CA GLU A 111 -8.84 7.00 5.08
C GLU A 111 -9.64 8.17 5.68
N LEU A 112 -9.29 9.37 5.25
CA LEU A 112 -9.90 10.64 5.66
C LEU A 112 -9.72 11.69 4.55
N PRO A 113 -10.44 12.83 4.61
CA PRO A 113 -10.19 13.96 3.71
C PRO A 113 -8.72 14.40 3.70
N TYR A 114 -8.22 14.75 2.52
CA TYR A 114 -6.82 15.11 2.29
C TYR A 114 -6.37 16.21 3.24
N LYS A 115 -7.16 17.27 3.40
CA LYS A 115 -6.82 18.39 4.27
C LYS A 115 -6.56 17.95 5.71
N GLU A 116 -7.41 17.09 6.25
CA GLU A 116 -7.31 16.62 7.64
C GLU A 116 -6.03 15.82 7.85
N LEU A 117 -5.73 14.86 6.97
CA LEU A 117 -4.51 14.06 7.06
C LEU A 117 -3.25 14.89 6.79
N PHE A 118 -3.31 15.83 5.84
CA PHE A 118 -2.21 16.72 5.53
C PHE A 118 -1.89 17.65 6.70
N ASP A 119 -2.90 18.26 7.30
CA ASP A 119 -2.76 19.10 8.49
C ASP A 119 -2.19 18.29 9.67
N TYR A 120 -2.66 17.06 9.87
CA TYR A 120 -2.18 16.15 10.91
C TYR A 120 -0.69 15.81 10.76
N ILE A 121 -0.25 15.39 9.58
CA ILE A 121 1.18 15.08 9.35
C ILE A 121 2.08 16.32 9.43
N ASN A 122 1.51 17.52 9.41
CA ASN A 122 2.20 18.79 9.65
C ASN A 122 2.06 19.28 11.10
N GLY A 123 1.60 18.43 12.02
CA GLY A 123 1.63 18.67 13.47
C GLY A 123 0.34 19.22 14.06
N LYS A 124 -0.76 19.31 13.30
CA LYS A 124 -2.08 19.61 13.89
C LYS A 124 -2.68 18.37 14.57
N THR A 125 -3.58 18.61 15.51
CA THR A 125 -4.37 17.54 16.13
C THR A 125 -5.39 16.98 15.14
N LEU A 126 -5.64 15.68 15.21
CA LEU A 126 -6.63 14.97 14.41
C LEU A 126 -7.60 14.24 15.31
N GLU A 127 -8.89 14.46 15.11
CA GLU A 127 -9.94 13.71 15.79
C GLU A 127 -10.28 12.46 14.96
N ILE A 128 -10.40 11.32 15.63
CA ILE A 128 -10.53 10.03 14.98
C ILE A 128 -11.71 9.25 15.56
N PRO A 129 -12.64 8.78 14.71
CA PRO A 129 -13.69 7.86 15.12
C PRO A 129 -13.11 6.57 15.73
N ASP A 130 -13.79 5.99 16.72
CA ASP A 130 -13.28 4.81 17.45
C ASP A 130 -13.00 3.62 16.53
N GLU A 131 -13.75 3.43 15.45
CA GLU A 131 -13.54 2.35 14.48
C GLU A 131 -12.22 2.48 13.70
N LYS A 132 -11.63 3.69 13.63
CA LYS A 132 -10.36 3.98 12.96
C LYS A 132 -9.19 4.12 13.95
N ARG A 133 -9.47 4.17 15.26
CA ARG A 133 -8.51 4.44 16.33
C ARG A 133 -7.28 3.53 16.32
N GLN A 134 -7.45 2.23 16.11
CA GLN A 134 -6.32 1.29 16.11
C GLN A 134 -5.26 1.62 15.05
N VAL A 135 -5.70 1.92 13.81
CA VAL A 135 -4.76 2.25 12.72
C VAL A 135 -4.14 3.62 12.97
N PHE A 136 -4.94 4.57 13.45
CA PHE A 136 -4.45 5.89 13.81
C PHE A 136 -3.37 5.83 14.89
N GLU A 137 -3.61 5.18 16.02
CA GLU A 137 -2.65 5.06 17.12
C GLU A 137 -1.33 4.40 16.65
N GLU A 138 -1.41 3.43 15.75
CA GLU A 138 -0.23 2.81 15.14
C GLU A 138 0.57 3.80 14.27
N THR A 139 -0.11 4.59 13.44
CA THR A 139 0.55 5.62 12.61
C THR A 139 1.09 6.76 13.46
N ASP A 140 0.33 7.20 14.47
CA ASP A 140 0.66 8.29 15.39
C ASP A 140 1.88 7.95 16.25
N TYR A 141 1.92 6.73 16.77
CA TYR A 141 3.10 6.23 17.47
C TYR A 141 4.34 6.26 16.59
N PHE A 142 4.23 5.85 15.32
CA PHE A 142 5.38 5.86 14.41
C PHE A 142 5.87 7.27 14.08
N ILE A 143 4.93 8.20 13.84
CA ILE A 143 5.23 9.62 13.62
C ILE A 143 5.93 10.21 14.85
N LYS A 144 5.38 10.03 16.05
CA LYS A 144 5.94 10.59 17.28
C LYS A 144 7.28 9.98 17.66
N ARG A 145 7.44 8.66 17.55
CA ARG A 145 8.68 7.95 17.93
C ARG A 145 9.88 8.41 17.13
N LEU A 146 9.71 8.70 15.85
CA LEU A 146 10.81 9.12 14.95
C LEU A 146 10.73 10.59 14.55
N GLU A 147 9.78 11.36 15.08
CA GLU A 147 9.54 12.76 14.71
C GLU A 147 9.37 12.93 13.19
N LEU A 148 8.57 12.05 12.59
CA LEU A 148 8.40 12.01 11.14
C LEU A 148 7.66 13.25 10.62
N LYS A 149 8.15 13.77 9.50
CA LYS A 149 7.58 14.91 8.78
C LYS A 149 7.50 14.58 7.28
N PRO A 150 6.66 15.28 6.49
CA PRO A 150 6.69 15.16 5.04
C PRO A 150 8.12 15.38 4.49
N ALA A 151 8.64 14.42 3.74
CA ALA A 151 10.05 14.43 3.31
C ALA A 151 10.22 14.41 1.77
N ILE A 152 9.43 13.60 1.07
CA ILE A 152 9.53 13.49 -0.40
C ILE A 152 8.18 13.21 -1.05
N VAL A 153 7.94 13.84 -2.19
CA VAL A 153 6.78 13.58 -3.05
C VAL A 153 7.19 12.66 -4.20
N ILE A 154 6.42 11.61 -4.43
CA ILE A 154 6.54 10.74 -5.60
C ILE A 154 5.19 10.70 -6.30
N CYS A 155 5.16 11.25 -7.51
CA CYS A 155 4.00 11.30 -8.39
C CYS A 155 4.30 10.55 -9.70
N TYR A 156 3.34 9.79 -10.19
CA TYR A 156 3.42 9.04 -11.45
C TYR A 156 2.01 8.66 -11.90
N ASP A 157 1.83 8.43 -13.20
CA ASP A 157 0.59 7.83 -13.70
C ASP A 157 0.73 6.31 -13.72
N ARG A 158 -0.37 5.66 -13.40
CA ARG A 158 -0.48 4.22 -13.32
C ARG A 158 -1.55 3.73 -14.28
N GLN A 159 -1.21 2.70 -15.04
CA GLN A 159 -2.15 1.85 -15.76
C GLN A 159 -2.18 0.48 -15.07
N ALA A 160 -3.35 0.04 -14.61
CA ALA A 160 -3.53 -1.23 -13.91
C ALA A 160 -4.45 -2.19 -14.67
N PHE A 161 -4.04 -3.45 -14.73
CA PHE A 161 -4.72 -4.52 -15.45
C PHE A 161 -4.85 -5.76 -14.56
N TYR A 162 -5.85 -6.58 -14.84
CA TYR A 162 -6.00 -7.92 -14.29
C TYR A 162 -6.14 -8.96 -15.41
N GLY A 163 -5.72 -10.19 -15.14
CA GLY A 163 -5.84 -11.29 -16.10
C GLY A 163 -7.30 -11.65 -16.38
N ASN A 164 -7.62 -11.93 -17.64
CA ASN A 164 -8.98 -12.33 -18.03
C ASN A 164 -9.35 -13.69 -17.43
N ASP A 165 -8.40 -14.63 -17.40
CA ASP A 165 -8.59 -15.98 -16.86
C ASP A 165 -8.36 -16.06 -15.33
N ASP A 166 -7.49 -15.20 -14.80
CA ASP A 166 -7.19 -15.09 -13.36
C ASP A 166 -7.11 -13.63 -12.93
N LYS A 167 -8.16 -13.18 -12.21
CA LYS A 167 -8.25 -11.80 -11.71
C LYS A 167 -7.23 -11.49 -10.60
N GLU A 168 -6.65 -12.50 -9.95
CA GLU A 168 -5.60 -12.30 -8.95
C GLU A 168 -4.23 -12.02 -9.58
N PHE A 169 -4.04 -12.41 -10.85
CA PHE A 169 -2.89 -11.99 -11.63
C PHE A 169 -3.07 -10.53 -12.05
N ARG A 170 -2.18 -9.67 -11.55
CA ARG A 170 -2.24 -8.21 -11.73
C ARG A 170 -0.98 -7.73 -12.40
N LEU A 171 -1.13 -6.80 -13.34
CA LEU A 171 -0.04 -6.09 -14.00
C LEU A 171 -0.29 -4.59 -13.86
N THR A 172 0.77 -3.83 -13.61
CA THR A 172 0.70 -2.37 -13.57
C THR A 172 1.88 -1.79 -14.33
N PHE A 173 1.61 -0.79 -15.17
CA PHE A 173 2.64 0.13 -15.66
C PHE A 173 2.60 1.40 -14.81
N ASP A 174 3.77 1.83 -14.35
CA ASP A 174 3.97 3.10 -13.66
C ASP A 174 4.92 3.93 -14.53
N GLY A 175 4.53 5.12 -14.94
CA GLY A 175 5.32 5.97 -15.82
C GLY A 175 4.75 7.37 -15.95
N ASN A 176 5.57 8.27 -16.51
CA ASN A 176 5.25 9.57 -17.09
C ASN A 176 6.50 10.16 -17.74
#